data_AF-A0A0V0Q1B4-F1
#
_entry.id   AF-A0A0V0Q1B4-F1
#
_cell.length_a   1.000
_cell.length_b   1.000
_cell.length_c   1.000
_cell.angle_alpha   90.00
_cell.angle_beta   90.00
_cell.angle_gamma   90.00
#
_symmetry.space_group_name_H-M   'P 1'
#
loop_
_entity.id
_entity.type
_entity.pdbx_description
1 polymer ?
#
loop_
_entity_poly.entity_id
_entity_poly.type
_entity_poly.pdbx_seq_one_letter_code
_entity_poly.pdbx_strand_id
1 'polypeptide(L)'
;MPQLDFTTFGNQIFWLLVILAVIYWVLSRIALPRIGGVISDRQGAITGDLMAAEEFKQKAKDAEAAYDKALADARAEAGKIVAANKAEIQKELDAAIAHADAEIAARAAESEKRIGEIRASAVEDARSVAREVTAALVENFGGKVDQGLVDAAVDQRLKGALQ
;
A
#
# COMPACT_ATOMS: atom_id res chain seq x y z
N MET A 1 62.58 -73.19 -53.96
CA MET A 1 61.56 -72.89 -52.94
C MET A 1 60.25 -72.61 -53.67
N PRO A 2 59.20 -73.42 -53.52
CA PRO A 2 57.95 -73.33 -54.31
C PRO A 2 57.13 -72.04 -54.06
N GLN A 3 57.61 -71.13 -53.21
CA GLN A 3 56.95 -69.87 -52.83
C GLN A 3 57.33 -68.68 -53.74
N LEU A 4 58.36 -68.84 -54.58
CA LEU A 4 58.86 -67.84 -55.53
C LEU A 4 58.63 -68.29 -56.98
N ASP A 5 57.46 -68.85 -57.24
CA ASP A 5 57.04 -69.22 -58.59
C ASP A 5 56.26 -68.07 -59.25
N PHE A 6 56.98 -67.30 -60.08
CA PHE A 6 56.49 -66.12 -60.78
C PHE A 6 55.34 -66.39 -61.75
N THR A 7 55.09 -67.66 -62.11
CA THR A 7 53.96 -68.03 -62.98
C THR A 7 52.60 -67.79 -62.32
N THR A 8 52.54 -67.77 -60.98
CA THR A 8 51.29 -67.56 -60.21
C THR A 8 51.03 -66.11 -59.82
N PHE A 9 52.04 -65.23 -59.93
CA PHE A 9 51.99 -63.86 -59.43
C PHE A 9 50.94 -63.01 -60.17
N GLY A 10 50.76 -63.20 -61.49
CA GLY A 10 49.75 -62.48 -62.26
C GLY A 10 48.33 -62.72 -61.76
N ASN A 11 48.00 -63.97 -61.43
CA ASN A 11 46.69 -64.33 -60.88
C ASN A 11 46.50 -63.78 -59.45
N GLN A 12 47.53 -63.86 -58.60
CA GLN A 12 47.49 -63.29 -57.24
C GLN A 12 47.31 -61.77 -57.26
N ILE A 13 48.05 -61.05 -58.10
CA ILE A 13 47.94 -59.59 -58.25
C ILE A 13 46.56 -59.21 -58.80
N PHE A 14 46.04 -59.95 -59.80
CA PHE A 14 44.70 -59.71 -60.33
C PHE A 14 43.63 -59.81 -59.22
N TRP A 15 43.60 -60.90 -58.46
CA TRP A 15 42.63 -61.06 -57.37
C TRP A 15 42.85 -60.08 -56.22
N LEU A 16 44.09 -59.70 -55.92
CA LEU A 16 44.40 -58.65 -54.96
C LEU A 16 43.75 -57.33 -55.37
N LEU A 17 43.91 -56.91 -56.63
CA LEU A 17 43.29 -55.68 -57.15
C LEU A 17 41.77 -55.76 -57.15
N VAL A 18 41.20 -56.91 -57.52
CA VAL A 18 39.74 -57.14 -57.47
C VAL A 18 39.21 -56.99 -56.05
N ILE A 19 39.83 -57.64 -55.07
CA ILE A 19 39.41 -57.56 -53.67
C ILE A 19 39.60 -56.14 -53.12
N LEU A 20 40.72 -55.49 -53.44
CA LEU A 20 40.98 -54.11 -53.05
C LEU A 20 39.91 -53.16 -53.60
N ALA A 21 39.54 -53.31 -54.87
CA ALA A 21 38.49 -52.51 -55.51
C ALA A 21 37.12 -52.76 -54.85
N VAL A 22 36.79 -54.01 -54.54
CA VAL A 22 35.53 -54.36 -53.83
C VAL A 22 35.51 -53.75 -52.43
N ILE A 23 36.59 -53.87 -51.65
CA ILE A 23 36.69 -53.28 -50.30
C ILE A 23 36.59 -51.75 -50.39
N TYR A 24 37.30 -51.12 -51.33
CA TYR A 24 37.23 -49.68 -51.55
C TYR A 24 35.81 -49.23 -51.89
N TRP A 25 35.11 -49.96 -52.77
CA TRP A 25 33.73 -49.66 -53.13
C TRP A 25 32.78 -49.80 -51.94
N VAL A 26 32.91 -50.86 -51.12
CA VAL A 26 32.12 -51.05 -49.90
C VAL A 26 32.40 -49.94 -48.88
N LEU A 27 33.66 -49.60 -48.63
CA LEU A 27 34.02 -48.55 -47.67
C LEU A 27 33.50 -47.18 -48.11
N SER A 28 33.73 -46.82 -49.37
CA SER A 28 33.30 -45.53 -49.93
C SER A 28 31.79 -45.39 -50.00
N ARG A 29 31.06 -46.45 -50.36
CA ARG A 29 29.61 -46.36 -50.59
C ARG A 29 28.74 -46.72 -49.40
N ILE A 30 29.25 -47.53 -48.45
CA ILE A 30 28.46 -48.06 -47.32
C ILE A 30 29.04 -47.61 -45.97
N ALA A 31 30.33 -47.84 -45.71
CA ALA A 31 30.89 -47.60 -44.38
C ALA A 31 31.03 -46.10 -44.06
N LEU A 32 31.67 -45.32 -44.94
CA LEU A 32 31.89 -43.89 -44.74
C LEU A 32 30.57 -43.09 -44.66
N PRO A 33 29.55 -43.32 -45.52
CA PRO A 33 28.28 -42.61 -45.41
C PRO A 33 27.54 -42.90 -44.09
N ARG A 34 27.62 -44.13 -43.57
CA ARG A 34 27.01 -44.47 -42.27
C ARG A 34 27.66 -43.74 -41.11
N ILE A 35 28.99 -43.66 -41.10
CA ILE A 35 29.73 -42.92 -40.07
C ILE A 35 29.43 -41.41 -40.17
N GLY A 36 29.39 -40.87 -41.40
CA GLY A 36 29.00 -39.48 -41.65
C GLY A 36 27.60 -39.14 -41.14
N GLY A 37 26.64 -40.05 -41.34
CA GLY A 37 25.27 -39.92 -40.81
C GLY A 37 25.25 -39.78 -39.28
N VAL A 38 25.92 -40.68 -38.55
CA VAL A 38 25.97 -40.63 -37.08
C VAL A 38 26.60 -39.34 -36.56
N ILE A 39 27.64 -38.83 -37.22
CA ILE A 39 28.27 -37.55 -36.86
C ILE A 39 27.30 -36.39 -37.10
N SER A 40 26.63 -36.38 -38.26
CA SER A 40 25.64 -35.36 -38.60
C SER A 40 24.46 -35.36 -37.63
N ASP A 41 23.94 -36.53 -37.25
CA ASP A 41 22.83 -36.66 -36.30
C ASP A 41 23.22 -36.10 -34.93
N ARG A 42 24.42 -36.41 -34.45
CA ARG A 42 24.94 -35.86 -33.19
C ARG A 42 25.12 -34.36 -33.26
N GLN A 43 25.68 -33.84 -34.34
CA GLN A 43 25.83 -32.39 -34.53
C GLN A 43 24.47 -31.69 -34.58
N GLY A 44 23.49 -32.30 -35.25
CA GLY A 44 22.11 -31.81 -35.30
C GLY A 44 21.46 -31.77 -33.92
N ALA A 45 21.58 -32.87 -33.15
CA ALA A 45 21.06 -32.93 -31.78
C ALA A 45 21.71 -31.87 -30.87
N ILE A 46 23.04 -31.77 -30.86
CA ILE A 46 23.76 -30.77 -30.06
C ILE A 46 23.35 -29.35 -30.42
N THR A 47 23.24 -29.05 -31.72
CA THR A 47 22.83 -27.72 -32.18
C THR A 47 21.39 -27.42 -31.78
N GLY A 48 20.49 -28.39 -31.91
CA GLY A 48 19.10 -28.28 -31.48
C GLY A 48 18.98 -28.01 -29.97
N ASP A 49 19.72 -28.77 -29.16
CA ASP A 49 19.75 -28.61 -27.70
C ASP A 49 20.32 -27.24 -27.31
N LEU A 50 21.37 -26.78 -27.99
CA LEU A 50 21.96 -25.46 -27.75
C LEU A 50 20.98 -24.32 -28.10
N MET A 51 20.28 -24.43 -29.23
CA MET A 51 19.26 -23.46 -29.62
C MET A 51 18.11 -23.42 -28.61
N ALA A 52 17.61 -24.58 -28.18
CA ALA A 52 16.57 -24.67 -27.17
C ALA A 52 17.03 -24.06 -25.83
N ALA A 53 18.27 -24.33 -25.41
CA ALA A 53 18.83 -23.75 -24.20
C ALA A 53 18.93 -22.22 -24.27
N GLU A 54 19.39 -21.66 -25.39
CA GLU A 54 19.46 -20.21 -25.56
C GLU A 54 18.07 -19.58 -25.63
N GLU A 55 17.09 -20.24 -26.28
CA GLU A 55 15.70 -19.80 -26.29
C GLU A 55 15.10 -19.77 -24.87
N PHE A 56 15.30 -20.83 -24.08
CA PHE A 56 14.83 -20.86 -22.69
C PHE A 56 15.51 -19.81 -21.82
N LYS A 57 16.81 -19.59 -22.02
CA LYS A 57 17.56 -18.53 -21.33
C LYS A 57 17.04 -17.14 -21.69
N GLN A 58 16.73 -16.90 -22.97
CA GLN A 58 16.16 -15.62 -23.39
C GLN A 58 14.75 -15.43 -22.80
N LYS A 59 13.89 -16.44 -22.87
CA LYS A 59 12.56 -16.40 -22.24
C LYS A 59 12.64 -16.16 -20.73
N ALA A 60 13.60 -16.77 -20.04
CA ALA A 60 13.80 -16.56 -18.61
C ALA A 60 14.20 -15.11 -18.30
N LYS A 61 15.12 -14.53 -19.07
CA LYS A 61 15.51 -13.11 -18.92
C LYS A 61 14.37 -12.15 -19.21
N ASP A 62 13.59 -12.42 -20.25
CA ASP A 62 12.44 -11.59 -20.61
C ASP A 62 11.36 -11.66 -19.54
N ALA A 63 11.12 -12.85 -18.96
CA ALA A 63 10.21 -13.04 -17.85
C ALA A 63 10.69 -12.37 -16.56
N GLU A 64 11.97 -12.44 -16.25
CA GLU A 64 12.60 -11.75 -15.11
C GLU A 64 12.46 -10.24 -15.26
N ALA A 65 12.78 -9.68 -16.43
CA ALA A 65 12.62 -8.25 -16.70
C ALA A 65 11.16 -7.80 -16.61
N ALA A 66 10.21 -8.61 -17.09
CA ALA A 66 8.78 -8.33 -16.98
C ALA A 66 8.30 -8.38 -15.51
N TYR A 67 8.80 -9.35 -14.74
CA TYR A 67 8.50 -9.47 -13.31
C TYR A 67 9.03 -8.27 -12.51
N ASP A 68 10.29 -7.89 -12.72
CA ASP A 68 10.92 -6.76 -12.04
C ASP A 68 10.20 -5.45 -12.37
N LYS A 69 9.81 -5.26 -13.63
CA LYS A 69 9.00 -4.12 -14.05
C LYS A 69 7.64 -4.11 -13.36
N ALA A 70 6.92 -5.23 -13.35
CA ALA A 70 5.62 -5.34 -12.69
C ALA A 70 5.73 -5.07 -11.18
N LEU A 71 6.80 -5.53 -10.54
CA LEU A 71 7.07 -5.28 -9.13
C LEU A 71 7.36 -3.79 -8.85
N ALA A 72 8.16 -3.14 -9.70
CA ALA A 72 8.44 -1.72 -9.60
C ALA A 72 7.16 -0.88 -9.79
N ASP A 73 6.36 -1.19 -10.81
CA ASP A 73 5.10 -0.53 -11.09
C ASP A 73 4.11 -0.71 -9.93
N ALA A 74 3.98 -1.93 -9.39
CA ALA A 74 3.12 -2.21 -8.24
C ALA A 74 3.54 -1.43 -6.99
N ARG A 75 4.85 -1.33 -6.71
CA ARG A 75 5.37 -0.53 -5.60
C ARG A 75 5.12 0.96 -5.78
N ALA A 76 5.30 1.47 -7.00
CA ALA A 76 5.02 2.87 -7.32
C ALA A 76 3.53 3.18 -7.14
N GLU A 77 2.64 2.29 -7.62
CA GLU A 77 1.20 2.47 -7.50
C GLU A 77 0.72 2.37 -6.04
N ALA A 78 1.23 1.41 -5.27
CA ALA A 78 0.98 1.34 -3.84
C ALA A 78 1.41 2.62 -3.12
N GLY A 79 2.56 3.18 -3.48
CA GLY A 79 3.04 4.47 -2.96
C GLY A 79 2.08 5.63 -3.27
N LYS A 80 1.56 5.70 -4.50
CA LYS A 80 0.56 6.71 -4.89
C LYS A 80 -0.75 6.55 -4.13
N ILE A 81 -1.26 5.32 -3.99
CA ILE A 81 -2.50 5.04 -3.25
C ILE A 81 -2.35 5.47 -1.79
N VAL A 82 -1.23 5.12 -1.14
CA VAL A 82 -0.97 5.53 0.25
C VAL A 82 -0.89 7.05 0.38
N ALA A 83 -0.23 7.74 -0.56
CA ALA A 83 -0.15 9.20 -0.54
C ALA A 83 -1.52 9.87 -0.76
N ALA A 84 -2.31 9.37 -1.71
CA ALA A 84 -3.65 9.87 -2.00
C ALA A 84 -4.59 9.68 -0.80
N ASN A 85 -4.62 8.48 -0.22
CA ASN A 85 -5.45 8.18 0.95
C ASN A 85 -5.04 9.03 2.15
N LYS A 86 -3.74 9.26 2.38
CA LYS A 86 -3.28 10.15 3.45
C LYS A 86 -3.76 11.59 3.24
N ALA A 87 -3.71 12.09 2.01
CA ALA A 87 -4.18 13.43 1.69
C ALA A 87 -5.70 13.57 1.88
N GLU A 88 -6.46 12.55 1.47
CA GLU A 88 -7.92 12.50 1.66
C GLU A 88 -8.30 12.44 3.14
N ILE A 89 -7.68 11.53 3.92
CA ILE A 89 -7.89 11.42 5.37
C ILE A 89 -7.56 12.74 6.07
N GLN A 90 -6.46 13.40 5.69
CA GLN A 90 -6.10 14.69 6.30
C GLN A 90 -7.17 15.74 6.02
N LYS A 91 -7.69 15.80 4.79
CA LYS A 91 -8.76 16.73 4.42
C LYS A 91 -10.05 16.47 5.19
N GLU A 92 -10.44 15.20 5.36
CA GLU A 92 -11.60 14.82 6.16
C GLU A 92 -11.41 15.15 7.64
N LEU A 93 -10.22 14.90 8.17
CA LEU A 93 -9.86 15.25 9.54
C LEU A 93 -9.94 16.76 9.78
N ASP A 94 -9.37 17.57 8.88
CA ASP A 94 -9.41 19.03 8.98
C ASP A 94 -10.86 19.55 8.93
N ALA A 95 -11.71 18.96 8.08
CA ALA A 95 -13.13 19.30 8.02
C ALA A 95 -13.88 18.89 9.30
N ALA A 96 -13.59 17.71 9.85
CA ALA A 96 -14.19 17.25 11.10
C ALA A 96 -13.78 18.12 12.30
N ILE A 97 -12.51 18.54 12.35
CA ILE A 97 -12.01 19.47 13.37
C ILE A 97 -12.72 20.81 13.26
N ALA A 98 -12.80 21.39 12.06
CA ALA A 98 -13.48 22.67 11.86
C ALA A 98 -14.96 22.62 12.25
N HIS A 99 -15.64 21.51 11.95
CA HIS A 99 -17.03 21.29 12.37
C HIS A 99 -17.16 21.17 13.90
N ALA A 100 -16.29 20.38 14.53
CA ALA A 100 -16.28 20.21 15.98
C ALA A 100 -16.00 21.54 16.70
N ASP A 101 -15.04 22.34 16.22
CA ASP A 101 -14.74 23.66 16.77
C ASP A 101 -15.93 24.62 16.66
N ALA A 102 -16.64 24.59 15.53
CA ALA A 102 -17.85 25.39 15.34
C ALA A 102 -18.98 24.97 16.31
N GLU A 103 -19.20 23.67 16.52
CA GLU A 103 -20.18 23.18 17.49
C GLU A 103 -19.80 23.54 18.93
N ILE A 104 -18.52 23.39 19.30
CA ILE A 104 -18.01 23.75 20.62
C ILE A 104 -18.22 25.25 20.86
N ALA A 105 -17.88 26.10 19.89
CA ALA A 105 -18.08 27.55 19.99
C ALA A 105 -19.56 27.92 20.15
N ALA A 106 -20.46 27.27 19.39
CA ALA A 106 -21.90 27.48 19.51
C ALA A 106 -22.43 27.08 20.90
N ARG A 107 -22.03 25.90 21.40
CA ARG A 107 -22.43 25.42 22.75
C ARG A 107 -21.85 26.29 23.86
N ALA A 108 -20.63 26.80 23.70
CA ALA A 108 -20.02 27.72 24.64
C ALA A 108 -20.81 29.04 24.71
N ALA A 109 -21.17 29.61 23.56
CA ALA A 109 -21.98 30.83 23.48
C ALA A 109 -23.39 30.64 24.06
N GLU A 110 -24.03 29.49 23.81
CA GLU A 110 -25.32 29.15 24.44
C GLU A 110 -25.20 29.03 25.96
N SER A 111 -24.17 28.33 26.43
CA SER A 111 -23.93 28.15 27.87
C SER A 111 -23.65 29.49 28.56
N GLU A 112 -22.91 30.39 27.91
CA GLU A 112 -22.62 31.73 28.43
C GLU A 112 -23.89 32.58 28.52
N LYS A 113 -24.80 32.50 27.54
CA LYS A 113 -26.13 33.13 27.61
C LYS A 113 -26.94 32.61 28.79
N ARG A 114 -27.04 31.28 28.95
CA ARG A 114 -27.76 30.66 30.07
C ARG A 114 -27.17 31.04 31.43
N ILE A 115 -25.85 31.10 31.54
CA ILE A 115 -25.18 31.57 32.76
C ILE A 115 -25.53 33.04 33.03
N GLY A 116 -25.58 33.88 32.00
CA GLY A 116 -26.03 35.26 32.10
C GLY A 116 -27.47 35.38 32.62
N GLU A 117 -28.39 34.58 32.07
CA GLU A 117 -29.80 34.52 32.50
C GLU A 117 -29.94 34.06 33.95
N ILE A 118 -29.25 32.98 34.34
CA ILE A 118 -29.23 32.47 35.71
C ILE A 118 -28.67 33.51 36.67
N ARG A 119 -27.62 34.24 36.27
CA ARG A 119 -27.06 35.33 37.10
C ARG A 119 -28.08 36.46 37.28
N ALA A 120 -28.78 36.84 36.22
CA ALA A 120 -29.80 37.88 36.29
C ALA A 120 -30.98 37.46 37.17
N SER A 121 -31.49 36.23 37.02
CA SER A 121 -32.57 35.71 37.86
C SER A 121 -32.14 35.57 39.32
N ALA A 122 -30.93 35.07 39.59
CA ALA A 122 -30.41 34.94 40.95
C ALA A 122 -30.29 36.29 41.68
N VAL A 123 -29.98 37.38 40.96
CA VAL A 123 -29.95 38.74 41.55
C VAL A 123 -31.36 39.21 41.93
N GLU A 124 -32.36 38.97 41.08
CA GLU A 124 -33.75 39.32 41.38
C GLU A 124 -34.32 38.45 42.50
N ASP A 125 -34.07 37.14 42.50
CA ASP A 125 -34.48 36.22 43.56
C ASP A 125 -33.83 36.61 44.90
N ALA A 126 -32.54 36.94 44.91
CA ALA A 126 -31.84 37.42 46.09
C ALA A 126 -32.44 38.75 46.62
N ARG A 127 -32.86 39.65 45.72
CA ARG A 127 -33.53 40.90 46.08
C ARG A 127 -34.90 40.65 46.71
N SER A 128 -35.70 39.75 46.13
CA SER A 128 -37.01 39.35 46.66
C SER A 128 -36.87 38.73 48.05
N VAL A 129 -35.98 37.75 48.21
CA VAL A 129 -35.72 37.09 49.50
C VAL A 129 -35.20 38.09 50.53
N ALA A 130 -34.29 39.01 50.14
CA ALA A 130 -33.79 40.03 51.06
C ALA A 130 -34.91 40.97 51.55
N ARG A 131 -35.85 41.36 50.68
CA ARG A 131 -37.03 42.17 51.05
C ARG A 131 -37.97 41.41 51.98
N GLU A 132 -38.29 40.16 51.66
CA GLU A 132 -39.15 39.30 52.49
C GLU A 132 -38.55 39.06 53.88
N VAL A 133 -37.27 38.70 53.96
CA VAL A 133 -36.56 38.48 55.22
C VAL A 133 -36.50 39.77 56.04
N THR A 134 -36.25 40.92 55.40
CA THR A 134 -36.20 42.22 56.09
C THR A 134 -37.58 42.61 56.64
N ALA A 135 -38.64 42.43 55.85
CA ALA A 135 -40.01 42.71 56.29
C ALA A 135 -40.42 41.81 57.46
N ALA A 136 -40.14 40.50 57.37
CA ALA A 136 -40.40 39.54 58.45
C ALA A 136 -39.62 39.89 59.72
N LEU A 137 -38.37 40.36 59.60
CA LEU A 137 -37.58 40.82 60.74
C LEU A 137 -38.24 42.04 61.42
N VAL A 138 -38.65 43.04 60.65
CA VAL A 138 -39.28 44.26 61.17
C VAL A 138 -40.57 43.94 61.92
N GLU A 139 -41.39 43.04 61.37
CA GLU A 139 -42.59 42.52 62.03
C GLU A 139 -42.27 41.81 63.35
N ASN A 140 -41.28 40.92 63.35
CA ASN A 140 -40.90 40.14 64.54
C ASN A 140 -40.32 41.01 65.67
N PHE A 141 -39.67 42.13 65.32
CA PHE A 141 -39.17 43.12 66.28
C PHE A 141 -40.23 44.16 66.71
N GLY A 142 -41.49 44.00 66.30
CA GLY A 142 -42.63 44.83 66.74
C GLY A 142 -42.79 46.16 66.01
N GLY A 143 -42.11 46.33 64.86
CA GLY A 143 -42.27 47.50 63.99
C GLY A 143 -43.46 47.36 63.03
N LYS A 144 -44.03 48.48 62.58
CA LYS A 144 -44.97 48.48 61.45
C LYS A 144 -44.19 48.41 60.15
N VAL A 145 -44.49 47.42 59.31
CA VAL A 145 -43.88 47.26 57.99
C VAL A 145 -44.36 48.37 57.08
N ASP A 146 -43.45 49.22 56.65
CA ASP A 146 -43.62 50.11 55.49
C ASP A 146 -42.85 49.50 54.32
N GLN A 147 -43.56 48.88 53.39
CA GLN A 147 -42.95 48.20 52.25
C GLN A 147 -42.13 49.16 51.37
N GLY A 148 -42.52 50.44 51.27
CA GLY A 148 -41.78 51.41 50.46
C GLY A 148 -40.40 51.74 51.04
N LEU A 149 -40.29 51.80 52.37
CA LEU A 149 -39.02 52.03 53.05
C LEU A 149 -38.12 50.79 53.05
N VAL A 150 -38.69 49.59 53.21
CA VAL A 150 -37.94 48.32 53.16
C VAL A 150 -37.34 48.12 51.75
N ASP A 151 -38.15 48.30 50.71
CA ASP A 151 -37.71 48.18 49.32
C ASP A 151 -36.59 49.17 48.98
N ALA A 152 -36.73 50.44 49.40
CA ALA A 152 -35.72 51.47 49.17
C ALA A 152 -34.40 51.16 49.90
N ALA A 153 -34.47 50.69 51.15
CA ALA A 153 -33.28 50.37 51.95
C ALA A 153 -32.53 49.14 51.41
N VAL A 154 -33.26 48.09 51.01
CA VAL A 154 -32.68 46.87 50.41
C VAL A 154 -32.06 47.20 49.05
N ASP A 155 -32.73 48.00 48.22
CA ASP A 155 -32.21 48.43 46.92
C ASP A 155 -30.95 49.28 47.04
N GLN A 156 -30.88 50.17 48.02
CA GLN A 156 -29.70 51.00 48.27
C GLN A 156 -28.51 50.13 48.72
N ARG A 157 -28.75 49.10 49.53
CA ARG A 157 -27.71 48.17 50.00
C ARG A 157 -27.24 47.20 48.91
N LEU A 158 -28.14 46.67 48.09
CA LEU A 158 -27.78 45.79 46.97
C LEU A 158 -27.04 46.55 45.86
N LYS A 159 -27.41 47.80 45.56
CA LYS A 159 -26.65 48.66 44.64
C LYS A 159 -25.22 48.93 45.11
N GLY A 160 -24.98 48.99 46.43
CA GLY A 160 -23.65 49.18 47.01
C GLY A 160 -22.79 47.92 47.05
N ALA A 161 -23.35 46.72 46.85
CA ALA A 161 -22.65 45.44 46.87
C ALA A 161 -22.34 44.88 45.46
N LEU A 162 -22.91 45.49 44.41
CA LEU A 162 -22.76 45.11 42.99
C LEU A 162 -21.77 46.02 42.21
N GLN A 163 -21.09 46.96 42.89
CA GLN A 163 -19.90 47.66 42.37
C GLN A 163 -18.63 46.92 42.78
#